data_AF-A0A7X7MMC2-F1
#
_entry.id   AF-A0A7X7MMC2-F1
#
_cell.length_a   1.000
_cell.length_b   1.000
_cell.length_c   1.000
_cell.angle_alpha   90.00
_cell.angle_beta   90.00
_cell.angle_gamma   90.00
#
_symmetry.space_group_name_H-M   'P 1'
#
loop_
_entity.id
_entity.type
_entity.pdbx_description
1 polymer ?
#
loop_
_entity_poly.entity_id
_entity_poly.type
_entity_poly.pdbx_seq_one_letter_code
_entity_poly.pdbx_strand_id
1 'polypeptide(L)'
;MYASKSIESVYFVPATTIVPRKWDGWFWQQISDNAPFSWGDNDHTLVNVGDFARHCEERLDPEPRITRWLKKVRSIPKGVYIDLET
;
A
#
# COMPACT_ATOMS: atom_id res chain seq x y z
N MET A 1 -38.73 -3.30 -11.08
CA MET A 1 -37.99 -3.37 -9.80
C MET A 1 -36.54 -3.07 -10.11
N TYR A 2 -36.01 -1.91 -9.70
CA TYR A 2 -34.59 -1.63 -9.82
C TYR A 2 -33.89 -2.26 -8.61
N ALA A 3 -32.99 -3.21 -8.85
CA ALA A 3 -32.15 -3.76 -7.81
C ALA A 3 -31.26 -2.63 -7.28
N SER A 4 -31.43 -2.28 -6.01
CA SER A 4 -30.53 -1.36 -5.31
C SER A 4 -29.16 -2.04 -5.24
N LYS A 5 -28.18 -1.53 -6.01
CA LYS A 5 -26.77 -1.90 -5.85
C LYS A 5 -26.36 -1.56 -4.42
N SER A 6 -26.03 -2.56 -3.61
CA SER A 6 -25.39 -2.34 -2.32
C SER A 6 -24.07 -1.63 -2.56
N ILE A 7 -23.86 -0.47 -1.93
CA ILE A 7 -22.56 0.17 -1.87
C ILE A 7 -21.69 -0.74 -1.00
N GLU A 8 -20.73 -1.45 -1.61
CA GLU A 8 -19.76 -2.26 -0.87
C GLU A 8 -18.82 -1.32 -0.11
N SER A 9 -18.77 -1.47 1.22
CA SER A 9 -17.82 -0.74 2.06
C SER A 9 -16.40 -1.26 1.80
N VAL A 10 -15.50 -0.38 1.38
CA VAL A 10 -14.07 -0.70 1.21
C VAL A 10 -13.32 -0.39 2.50
N TYR A 11 -12.48 -1.32 2.96
CA TYR A 11 -11.60 -1.12 4.11
C TYR A 11 -10.22 -0.69 3.64
N PHE A 12 -9.68 0.38 4.24
CA PHE A 12 -8.34 0.86 3.91
C PHE A 12 -7.56 1.27 5.16
N VAL A 13 -6.24 1.32 5.03
CA VAL A 13 -5.31 1.86 6.03
C VAL A 13 -4.37 2.88 5.40
N PRO A 14 -4.11 4.03 6.04
CA PRO A 14 -3.11 4.99 5.57
C PRO A 14 -1.71 4.38 5.53
N ALA A 15 -0.97 4.65 4.46
CA ALA A 15 0.39 4.13 4.30
C ALA A 15 1.33 4.65 5.40
N THR A 16 1.12 5.89 5.86
CA THR A 16 1.83 6.49 7.00
C THR A 16 1.62 5.78 8.35
N THR A 17 0.58 4.94 8.49
CA THR A 17 0.36 4.13 9.70
C THR A 17 1.16 2.83 9.70
N ILE A 18 1.53 2.33 8.51
CA ILE A 18 2.25 1.06 8.33
C ILE A 18 3.73 1.28 8.01
N VAL A 19 4.09 2.39 7.36
CA VAL A 19 5.48 2.75 7.06
C VAL A 19 6.07 3.51 8.25
N PRO A 20 7.20 3.03 8.83
CA PRO A 20 7.85 3.75 9.92
C PRO A 20 8.23 5.17 9.49
N ARG A 21 7.85 6.19 10.29
CA ARG A 21 8.18 7.61 10.00
C ARG A 21 9.67 7.88 9.76
N LYS A 22 10.57 7.11 10.39
CA LYS A 22 12.03 7.21 10.17
C LYS A 22 12.49 6.74 8.78
N TRP A 23 11.61 6.10 8.02
CA TRP A 23 11.85 5.67 6.64
C TRP A 23 11.29 6.66 5.64
N ASP A 24 10.65 7.73 6.10
CA ASP A 24 10.11 8.77 5.26
C ASP A 24 11.21 9.38 4.36
N GLY A 25 10.82 9.86 3.19
CA GLY A 25 11.74 10.28 2.12
C GLY A 25 12.37 9.10 1.38
N TRP A 26 13.27 8.33 2.02
CA TRP A 26 14.00 7.23 1.35
C TRP A 26 13.03 6.17 0.79
N PHE A 27 12.05 5.77 1.60
CA PHE A 27 11.12 4.71 1.26
C PHE A 27 10.27 5.14 0.07
N TRP A 28 9.68 6.32 0.15
CA TRP A 28 8.84 6.84 -0.92
C TRP A 28 9.65 7.05 -2.20
N GLN A 29 10.89 7.52 -2.11
CA GLN A 29 11.77 7.64 -3.27
C GLN A 29 11.99 6.29 -4.00
N GLN A 30 12.22 5.20 -3.25
CA GLN A 30 12.41 3.88 -3.86
C GLN A 30 11.13 3.31 -4.45
N ILE A 31 10.00 3.57 -3.79
CA ILE A 31 8.71 3.00 -4.15
C ILE A 31 8.00 3.81 -5.25
N SER A 32 8.25 5.12 -5.34
CA SER A 32 7.61 6.01 -6.33
C SER A 32 8.17 5.86 -7.74
N ASP A 33 9.45 5.53 -7.87
CA ASP A 33 10.08 5.35 -9.18
C ASP A 33 9.48 4.14 -9.91
N ASN A 34 9.01 4.27 -11.16
CA ASN A 34 8.44 3.17 -11.97
C ASN A 34 7.38 2.30 -11.24
N ALA A 35 6.60 2.87 -10.32
CA ALA A 35 5.56 2.13 -9.63
C ALA A 35 4.50 1.62 -10.63
N PRO A 36 3.98 0.38 -10.49
CA PRO A 36 2.90 -0.14 -11.33
C PRO A 36 1.53 0.52 -11.02
N PHE A 37 1.52 1.55 -10.17
CA PHE A 37 0.38 2.35 -9.76
C PHE A 37 0.77 3.84 -9.73
N SER A 38 -0.16 4.73 -10.08
CA SER A 38 0.10 6.17 -10.18
C SER A 38 0.16 6.85 -8.80
N TRP A 39 1.29 7.48 -8.51
CA TRP A 39 1.44 8.42 -7.40
C TRP A 39 0.97 9.80 -7.86
N GLY A 40 -0.15 10.28 -7.31
CA GLY A 40 -0.70 11.61 -7.58
C GLY A 40 -1.51 11.71 -8.87
N ASP A 41 -2.62 12.44 -8.76
CA ASP A 41 -3.49 12.97 -9.81
C ASP A 41 -4.40 12.02 -10.61
N ASN A 42 -4.46 10.73 -10.27
CA ASN A 42 -5.59 9.90 -10.69
C ASN A 42 -6.06 8.99 -9.55
N ASP A 43 -7.17 9.41 -8.95
CA ASP A 43 -8.18 8.53 -8.35
C ASP A 43 -7.84 7.86 -7.00
N HIS A 44 -7.42 8.65 -6.00
CA HIS A 44 -7.38 8.21 -4.60
C HIS A 44 -6.69 6.85 -4.43
N THR A 45 -5.36 6.78 -4.60
CA THR A 45 -4.60 5.56 -4.89
C THR A 45 -4.68 4.48 -3.80
N LEU A 46 -5.82 3.79 -3.72
CA LEU A 46 -6.06 2.63 -2.90
C LEU A 46 -5.40 1.43 -3.58
N VAL A 47 -4.26 1.00 -3.05
CA VAL A 47 -3.52 -0.15 -3.58
C VAL A 47 -3.88 -1.39 -2.78
N ASN A 48 -4.17 -2.49 -3.46
CA ASN A 48 -4.36 -3.77 -2.78
C ASN A 48 -3.12 -4.10 -1.93
N VAL A 49 -3.31 -4.52 -0.68
CA VAL A 49 -2.18 -4.79 0.21
C VAL A 49 -1.20 -5.84 -0.34
N GLY A 50 -1.68 -6.80 -1.13
CA GLY A 50 -0.84 -7.80 -1.79
C GLY A 50 0.05 -7.19 -2.87
N ASP A 51 -0.50 -6.27 -3.68
CA ASP A 51 0.22 -5.57 -4.73
C ASP A 51 1.24 -4.59 -4.15
N PHE A 52 0.84 -3.85 -3.12
CA PHE A 52 1.73 -2.97 -2.37
C PHE A 52 2.92 -3.74 -1.78
N ALA A 53 2.66 -4.86 -1.11
CA ALA A 53 3.71 -5.69 -0.50
C ALA A 53 4.65 -6.29 -1.55
N ARG A 54 4.11 -6.75 -2.69
CA ARG A 54 4.91 -7.29 -3.80
C ARG A 54 5.82 -6.21 -4.40
N HIS A 55 5.30 -5.03 -4.70
CA HIS A 55 6.10 -3.93 -5.24
C HIS A 55 7.21 -3.51 -4.26
N CYS A 56 6.90 -3.47 -2.96
CA CYS A 56 7.93 -3.19 -1.94
C CYS A 56 9.00 -4.30 -1.86
N GLU A 57 8.66 -5.56 -2.06
CA GLU A 57 9.61 -6.68 -2.09
C GLU A 57 10.50 -6.65 -3.34
N GLU A 58 9.99 -6.16 -4.46
CA GLU A 58 10.75 -6.01 -5.71
C GLU A 58 11.72 -4.82 -5.67
N ARG A 59 11.41 -3.78 -4.90
CA ARG A 59 12.18 -2.52 -4.87
C ARG A 59 13.10 -2.33 -3.69
N LEU A 60 12.78 -2.92 -2.55
CA LEU A 60 13.55 -2.70 -1.32
C LEU A 60 14.53 -3.85 -1.11
N ASP A 61 15.75 -3.49 -0.71
CA ASP A 61 16.74 -4.50 -0.36
C ASP A 61 16.26 -5.39 0.80
N PRO A 62 16.50 -6.72 0.73
CA PRO A 62 15.96 -7.69 1.69
C PRO A 62 16.71 -7.70 3.03
N GLU A 63 16.87 -6.53 3.65
CA GLU A 63 17.47 -6.39 4.97
C GLU A 63 16.53 -6.92 6.07
N PRO A 64 17.06 -7.40 7.22
CA PRO A 64 16.25 -7.98 8.30
C PRO A 64 15.09 -7.09 8.79
N ARG A 65 15.28 -5.76 8.76
CA ARG A 65 14.26 -4.79 9.16
C ARG A 65 13.12 -4.70 8.14
N ILE A 66 13.47 -4.63 6.86
CA ILE A 66 12.53 -4.58 5.73
C ILE A 66 11.76 -5.90 5.65
N THR A 67 12.44 -7.04 5.72
CA THR A 67 11.83 -8.37 5.71
C THR A 67 10.84 -8.55 6.87
N ARG A 68 11.17 -8.08 8.09
CA ARG A 68 10.25 -8.14 9.23
C ARG A 68 9.04 -7.22 9.02
N TRP A 69 9.25 -6.04 8.44
CA TRP A 69 8.17 -5.11 8.13
C TRP A 69 7.25 -5.66 7.03
N LEU A 70 7.78 -6.18 5.92
CA LEU A 70 7.02 -6.82 4.84
C LEU A 70 6.17 -7.99 5.34
N LYS A 71 6.68 -8.80 6.27
CA LYS A 71 5.88 -9.85 6.93
C LYS A 71 4.65 -9.29 7.65
N LYS A 72 4.78 -8.11 8.29
CA LYS A 72 3.63 -7.43 8.92
C LYS A 72 2.65 -6.90 7.88
N VAL A 73 3.14 -6.27 6.82
CA VAL A 73 2.28 -5.80 5.72
C VAL A 73 1.50 -6.98 5.11
N ARG A 74 2.15 -8.12 4.86
CA ARG A 74 1.51 -9.34 4.36
C ARG A 74 0.53 -10.00 5.35
N SER A 75 0.58 -9.64 6.63
CA SER A 75 -0.37 -10.13 7.64
C SER A 75 -1.68 -9.34 7.68
N ILE A 76 -1.73 -8.18 6.99
CA ILE A 76 -2.98 -7.42 6.81
C ILE A 76 -3.97 -8.28 6.01
N PRO A 77 -5.26 -8.35 6.40
CA PRO A 77 -6.25 -9.15 5.71
C PRO A 77 -6.36 -8.81 4.22
N LYS A 78 -6.55 -9.85 3.39
CA LYS A 78 -6.86 -9.67 1.97
C LYS A 78 -8.16 -8.86 1.83
N GLY A 79 -8.22 -7.97 0.83
CA GLY A 79 -9.35 -7.06 0.62
C GLY A 79 -9.24 -5.73 1.37
N VAL A 80 -8.18 -5.53 2.17
CA VAL A 80 -7.79 -4.22 2.69
C VAL A 80 -6.89 -3.51 1.68
N TYR A 81 -7.14 -2.22 1.51
CA TYR A 81 -6.36 -1.34 0.64
C TYR A 81 -5.41 -0.46 1.45
N ILE A 82 -4.30 -0.07 0.84
CA ILE A 82 -3.36 0.91 1.38
C ILE A 82 -3.66 2.24 0.70
N ASP A 83 -3.98 3.25 1.50
CA ASP A 83 -4.15 4.62 1.04
C ASP A 83 -2.79 5.32 1.02
N LEU A 84 -2.37 5.76 -0.16
CA LEU A 84 -1.05 6.33 -0.41
C LEU A 84 -1.00 7.87 -0.32
N GLU A 85 -2.13 8.55 -0.18
CA GLU A 85 -2.19 10.03 -0.17
C GLU A 85 -2.12 10.65 1.24
N THR A 86 -2.10 9.82 2.30
CA THR A 86 -2.27 10.25 3.70
C THR A 86 -1.01 10.24 4.57
#